data_AF-A0A4R5GFR9-F1
#
_entry.id   AF-A0A4R5GFR9-F1
#
_cell.length_a   1.000
_cell.length_b   1.000
_cell.length_c   1.000
_cell.angle_alpha   90.00
_cell.angle_beta   90.00
_cell.angle_gamma   90.00
#
_symmetry.space_group_name_H-M   'P 1'
#
loop_
_entity.id
_entity.type
_entity.pdbx_description
1 polymer ?
#
loop_
_entity_poly.entity_id
_entity_poly.type
_entity_poly.pdbx_seq_one_letter_code
_entity_poly.pdbx_strand_id
1 'polypeptide(L)'
;MTQVSIGRIVHYVLANGEHRAALVLNANPEISTPTLRVYLDPFNDFNPGDMINTRIIPAGPFNVRTSPAFPGGLFAWGVPQDEDGKKPGSWHWPERV
;
A
#
# COMPACT_ATOMS: atom_id res chain seq x y z
N MET A 1 11.96 -11.10 -25.43
CA MET A 1 11.00 -11.97 -24.71
C MET A 1 10.22 -11.09 -23.75
N THR A 2 8.89 -11.09 -23.84
CA THR A 2 8.02 -10.46 -22.83
C THR A 2 7.74 -11.48 -21.74
N GLN A 3 8.39 -11.35 -20.59
CA GLN A 3 8.06 -12.14 -19.41
C GLN A 3 6.72 -11.63 -18.87
N VAL A 4 5.75 -12.52 -18.74
CA VAL A 4 4.47 -12.17 -18.09
C VAL A 4 4.72 -11.89 -16.62
N SER A 5 4.21 -10.76 -16.13
CA SER A 5 4.21 -10.47 -14.69
C SER A 5 3.08 -11.25 -14.03
N ILE A 6 3.40 -12.02 -12.99
CA ILE A 6 2.38 -12.57 -12.10
C ILE A 6 1.99 -11.44 -11.14
N GLY A 7 0.75 -10.96 -11.26
CA GLY A 7 0.18 -10.07 -10.25
C GLY A 7 0.14 -10.79 -8.90
N ARG A 8 0.74 -10.21 -7.88
CA ARG A 8 0.74 -10.76 -6.52
C ARG A 8 -0.01 -9.82 -5.58
N ILE A 9 -0.79 -10.40 -4.68
CA ILE A 9 -1.49 -9.70 -3.61
C ILE A 9 -0.64 -9.80 -2.34
N VAL A 10 -0.44 -8.67 -1.68
CA VAL A 10 0.29 -8.54 -0.41
C VAL A 10 -0.59 -7.83 0.61
N HIS A 11 -0.18 -7.82 1.88
CA HIS A 11 -0.77 -6.96 2.89
C HIS A 11 0.07 -5.70 3.05
N TYR A 12 -0.59 -4.54 3.08
CA TYR A 12 -0.01 -3.25 3.44
C TYR A 12 -0.47 -2.87 4.84
N VAL A 13 0.47 -2.44 5.68
CA VAL A 13 0.21 -2.07 7.07
C VAL A 13 -0.08 -0.57 7.14
N LEU A 14 -1.30 -0.20 7.51
CA LEU A 14 -1.75 1.18 7.71
C LEU A 14 -1.13 1.80 8.96
N ALA A 15 -1.28 3.12 9.09
CA ALA A 15 -0.80 3.90 10.24
C ALA A 15 -1.35 3.42 11.59
N ASN A 16 -2.58 2.92 11.60
CA ASN A 16 -3.25 2.37 12.77
C ASN A 16 -2.89 0.91 13.06
N GLY A 17 -1.97 0.31 12.27
CA GLY A 17 -1.56 -1.09 12.39
C GLY A 17 -2.49 -2.07 11.68
N GLU A 18 -3.58 -1.61 11.06
CA GLU A 18 -4.46 -2.51 10.32
C GLU A 18 -3.88 -2.90 8.96
N HIS A 19 -4.27 -4.07 8.47
CA HIS A 19 -3.77 -4.63 7.23
C HIS A 19 -4.79 -4.45 6.11
N ARG A 20 -4.34 -4.02 4.92
CA ARG A 20 -5.17 -3.91 3.72
C ARG A 20 -4.54 -4.67 2.57
N ALA A 21 -5.38 -5.29 1.75
CA ALA A 21 -4.92 -5.94 0.55
C ALA A 21 -4.33 -4.90 -0.41
N ALA A 22 -3.17 -5.24 -0.98
CA ALA A 22 -2.50 -4.42 -1.96
C ALA A 22 -2.03 -5.24 -3.15
N LEU A 23 -2.09 -4.65 -4.33
CA LEU A 23 -1.59 -5.23 -5.56
C LEU A 23 -0.20 -4.68 -5.87
N VAL A 24 0.75 -5.58 -6.16
CA VAL A 24 2.08 -5.20 -6.64
C VAL A 24 1.95 -4.75 -8.09
N LEU A 25 2.09 -3.44 -8.35
CA LEU A 25 1.99 -2.85 -9.68
C LEU A 25 3.30 -2.94 -10.45
N ASN A 26 4.41 -2.76 -9.77
CA ASN A 26 5.74 -2.85 -10.37
C ASN A 26 6.73 -3.41 -9.32
N ALA A 27 7.35 -4.52 -9.67
CA ALA A 27 8.53 -5.06 -9.01
C ALA A 27 9.72 -4.81 -9.94
N ASN A 28 10.25 -3.58 -9.93
CA ASN A 28 11.42 -3.27 -10.73
C ASN A 28 12.64 -3.93 -10.03
N PRO A 29 13.35 -4.88 -10.65
CA PRO A 29 14.49 -5.53 -10.00
C PRO A 29 15.64 -4.56 -9.65
N GLU A 30 15.70 -3.39 -10.30
CA GLU A 30 16.67 -2.33 -10.00
C GLU A 30 16.27 -1.50 -8.77
N ILE A 31 14.99 -1.56 -8.38
CA ILE A 31 14.44 -0.86 -7.21
C ILE A 31 14.01 -1.92 -6.22
N SER A 32 14.75 -2.08 -5.13
CA SER A 32 14.52 -3.11 -4.10
C SER A 32 13.18 -3.02 -3.37
N THR A 33 12.31 -2.09 -3.76
CA THR A 33 11.01 -1.83 -3.14
C THR A 33 9.91 -1.74 -4.20
N PRO A 34 8.79 -2.45 -4.03
CA PRO A 34 7.72 -2.44 -5.01
C PRO A 34 6.91 -1.15 -4.97
N THR A 35 6.19 -0.91 -6.06
CA THR A 35 5.04 0.00 -6.07
C THR A 35 3.77 -0.79 -5.79
N LEU A 36 2.99 -0.35 -4.82
CA LEU A 36 1.75 -0.99 -4.39
C LEU A 36 0.54 -0.12 -4.70
N ARG A 37 -0.56 -0.77 -5.11
CA ARG A 37 -1.91 -0.20 -5.04
C ARG A 37 -2.63 -0.82 -3.87
N VAL A 38 -2.90 -0.04 -2.82
CA VAL A 38 -3.68 -0.49 -1.66
C VAL A 38 -5.14 -0.15 -1.88
N TYR A 39 -6.01 -1.09 -1.60
CA TYR A 39 -7.46 -0.88 -1.65
C TYR A 39 -7.92 -0.46 -0.26
N LEU A 40 -8.41 0.77 -0.17
CA LEU A 40 -8.89 1.36 1.06
C LEU A 40 -10.41 1.45 1.04
N ASP A 41 -11.02 1.17 2.18
CA ASP A 41 -12.42 1.46 2.44
C ASP A 41 -12.56 2.93 2.84
N PRO A 42 -13.21 3.79 2.02
CA PRO A 42 -13.42 5.20 2.35
C PRO A 42 -14.16 5.44 3.66
N PHE A 43 -14.94 4.47 4.16
CA PHE A 43 -15.73 4.60 5.37
C PHE A 43 -15.03 4.06 6.63
N ASN A 44 -14.02 3.22 6.45
CA ASN A 44 -13.35 2.52 7.56
C ASN A 44 -11.87 2.90 7.71
N ASP A 45 -11.21 3.33 6.63
CA ASP A 45 -9.75 3.51 6.59
C ASP A 45 -9.33 4.99 6.70
N PHE A 46 -10.32 5.88 6.77
CA PHE A 46 -10.13 7.32 6.76
C PHE A 46 -10.83 7.95 7.97
N ASN A 47 -10.18 8.91 8.61
CA ASN A 47 -10.88 9.74 9.57
C ASN A 47 -11.74 10.77 8.84
N PRO A 48 -12.81 11.28 9.49
CA PRO A 48 -13.55 12.44 8.99
C PRO A 48 -12.59 13.62 8.77
N GLY A 49 -12.27 13.91 7.50
CA GLY A 49 -11.30 14.94 7.09
C GLY A 49 -10.16 14.45 6.19
N ASP A 50 -9.91 13.13 6.12
CA ASP A 50 -8.84 12.58 5.26
C ASP A 50 -9.25 12.47 3.77
N MET A 51 -10.55 12.49 3.47
CA MET A 51 -11.08 12.32 2.11
C MET A 51 -10.92 13.52 1.17
N ILE A 52 -10.48 14.69 1.64
CA ILE A 52 -10.65 15.96 0.88
C ILE A 52 -9.37 16.47 0.21
N ASN A 53 -8.17 15.96 0.49
CA ASN A 53 -6.98 16.41 -0.21
C ASN A 53 -5.95 15.29 -0.29
N THR A 54 -4.95 15.47 -1.16
CA THR A 54 -3.72 14.68 -1.31
C THR A 54 -2.88 14.72 -0.02
N ARG A 55 -3.49 14.37 1.09
CA ARG A 55 -2.92 14.40 2.42
C ARG A 55 -1.95 13.24 2.46
N ILE A 56 -0.71 13.56 2.83
CA ILE A 56 0.25 12.56 3.27
C ILE A 56 -0.40 11.88 4.47
N ILE A 57 -0.99 10.71 4.26
CA ILE A 57 -1.42 9.85 5.36
C ILE A 57 -0.13 9.42 6.04
N PRO A 58 0.06 9.66 7.34
CA PRO A 58 1.28 9.28 8.04
C PRO A 58 1.37 7.75 8.18
N ALA A 59 1.64 7.05 7.08
CA ALA A 59 1.97 5.63 7.06
C ALA A 59 3.49 5.45 7.22
N GLY A 60 4.06 6.00 8.29
CA GLY A 60 5.51 6.04 8.49
C GLY A 60 6.22 7.06 7.56
N PRO A 61 7.50 6.84 7.16
CA PRO A 61 8.31 7.82 6.43
C PRO A 61 7.91 8.02 4.94
N PHE A 62 6.76 7.48 4.50
CA PHE A 62 6.38 7.44 3.10
C PHE A 62 5.25 8.42 2.77
N ASN A 63 5.43 9.15 1.66
CA ASN A 63 4.42 10.04 1.12
C ASN A 63 3.33 9.23 0.44
N VAL A 64 2.24 9.03 1.15
CA VAL A 64 1.05 8.38 0.65
C VAL A 64 0.17 9.40 -0.05
N ARG A 65 -0.23 9.14 -1.30
CA ARG A 65 -1.12 10.03 -2.07
C ARG A 65 -2.43 9.32 -2.41
N THR A 66 -3.52 9.80 -1.82
CA THR A 66 -4.86 9.53 -2.33
C THR A 66 -5.10 10.40 -3.57
N SER A 67 -5.77 9.84 -4.57
CA SER A 67 -6.16 10.58 -5.77
C SER A 67 -7.68 10.64 -5.83
N PRO A 68 -8.30 11.81 -6.04
CA PRO A 68 -9.75 11.88 -6.28
C PRO A 68 -10.18 11.14 -7.56
N ALA A 69 -9.24 10.85 -8.47
CA ALA A 69 -9.51 9.99 -9.64
C ALA A 69 -9.64 8.49 -9.28
N PHE A 70 -9.24 8.10 -8.07
CA PHE A 70 -9.33 6.73 -7.55
C PHE A 70 -9.91 6.76 -6.13
N PRO A 71 -11.24 6.97 -5.98
CA PRO A 71 -11.89 6.89 -4.68
C PRO A 71 -11.61 5.52 -4.05
N GLY A 72 -11.08 5.49 -2.82
CA GLY A 72 -10.72 4.24 -2.13
C GLY A 72 -9.43 3.57 -2.62
N GLY A 73 -8.60 4.25 -3.42
CA GLY A 73 -7.32 3.72 -3.89
C GLY A 73 -6.13 4.49 -3.34
N LEU A 74 -5.17 3.76 -2.77
CA LEU A 74 -3.87 4.26 -2.36
C LEU A 74 -2.78 3.85 -3.32
N PHE A 75 -1.88 4.75 -3.67
CA PHE A 75 -0.60 4.38 -4.25
C PHE A 75 0.50 4.59 -3.21
N ALA A 76 1.24 3.51 -2.92
CA ALA A 76 2.37 3.52 -2.02
C ALA A 76 3.64 3.13 -2.82
N TRP A 77 4.62 4.03 -2.81
CA TRP A 77 5.89 3.85 -3.53
C TRP A 77 7.02 3.58 -2.55
N GLY A 78 7.96 2.73 -2.96
CA GLY A 78 9.16 2.48 -2.17
C GLY A 78 8.88 1.74 -0.85
N VAL A 79 7.82 0.94 -0.82
CA VAL A 79 7.30 0.36 0.43
C VAL A 79 8.27 -0.74 0.91
N PRO A 80 8.87 -0.64 2.11
CA PRO A 80 9.76 -1.65 2.63
C PRO A 80 8.96 -2.90 3.02
N GLN A 81 9.59 -4.05 2.85
CA GLN A 81 9.04 -5.31 3.34
C GLN A 81 9.26 -5.43 4.85
N ASP A 82 8.28 -5.94 5.57
CA ASP A 82 8.35 -6.29 6.99
C ASP A 82 7.55 -7.57 7.24
N GLU A 83 8.22 -8.72 7.24
CA GLU A 83 7.53 -10.03 7.40
C GLU A 83 6.82 -10.19 8.75
N ASP A 84 7.16 -9.39 9.77
CA ASP A 84 6.44 -9.37 11.04
C ASP A 84 5.08 -8.66 10.95
N GLY A 85 4.86 -7.87 9.89
CA GLY A 85 3.63 -7.12 9.65
C GLY A 85 3.33 -6.02 10.67
N LYS A 86 4.32 -5.59 11.46
CA LYS A 86 4.11 -4.68 12.60
C LYS A 86 4.40 -3.23 12.25
N LYS A 87 5.24 -2.98 11.24
CA LYS A 87 5.72 -1.64 10.93
C LYS A 87 4.71 -0.90 10.03
N PRO A 88 4.13 0.23 10.47
CA PRO A 88 3.28 1.03 9.58
C PRO A 88 4.02 1.48 8.32
N GLY A 89 3.31 1.47 7.19
CA GLY A 89 3.88 1.80 5.89
C GLY A 89 4.78 0.74 5.30
N SER A 90 4.68 -0.50 5.76
CA SER A 90 5.38 -1.66 5.21
C SER A 90 4.42 -2.60 4.48
N TRP A 91 4.97 -3.61 3.82
CA TRP A 91 4.20 -4.72 3.27
C TRP A 91 4.75 -6.08 3.67
N HIS A 92 3.90 -7.10 3.64
CA HIS A 92 4.30 -8.48 3.86
C HIS A 92 3.46 -9.46 3.05
N TRP A 93 3.96 -10.68 2.90
CA TRP A 93 3.18 -11.75 2.27
C TRP A 93 1.99 -12.14 3.16
N PRO A 94 0.83 -12.48 2.59
CA PRO A 94 -0.24 -13.09 3.36
C PRO A 94 0.26 -14.36 4.04
N GLU A 95 -0.19 -14.61 5.27
CA GLU A 95 0.13 -15.83 5.98
C GLU A 95 -0.32 -17.05 5.16
N ARG A 96 0.57 -18.04 5.05
CA ARG A 96 0.23 -19.32 4.41
C ARG A 96 -0.48 -20.18 5.45
N VAL A 97 -1.77 -20.44 5.22
CA VAL A 97 -2.52 -21.53 5.87
C VAL A 97 -2.14 -22.88 5.29
#